data_AF-F0ZN61-F1
#
_entry.id   AF-F0ZN61-F1
#
_cell.length_a   1.000
_cell.length_b   1.000
_cell.length_c   1.000
_cell.angle_alpha   90.00
_cell.angle_beta   90.00
_cell.angle_gamma   90.00
#
_symmetry.space_group_name_H-M   'P 1'
#
loop_
_entity.id
_entity.type
_entity.pdbx_description
1 polymer ?
#
loop_
_entity_poly.entity_id
_entity_poly.type
_entity_poly.pdbx_seq_one_letter_code
_entity_poly.pdbx_strand_id
1 'polypeptide(L)'
;MSSTPNIIRTDPLSKDICFDARSETTNKSFVSTRVANSMYNTYSGTTSDLRITGMVSTSSQYDGRLDNKTDPSTLGEGFDLNTLTVPNMYNRVAFGSFAITGDQGIKKDIILKATKEMCYSKNNLPVVYDVWGSTQSARNVGIDKPKEVTMPRDFSEEKVNGLLGGLERLKSRSKERGVGDMRLTMTVGGWQFSNPFHQMVRDEKTRCDFTDGILDVLKRFPMFDELIVDWEYPGSCDPQQGNQFSEDDTKFYSFLLKETREKMDKCDLGRIELNITLPGTVDQLKRIDVRKITESGVRNIYLLTNNYFGDWKERELDHISSINHIKPAVEHLLSLGVNSKCIHIEYSTHSRNVTNAKIESPCPLKGTFEKTDKMIVGTFESGVSSFNDILVNYLDITSGKGKNGFQLYTDTRCDADFLYNHQSKVFISLDTPRTVRAKGDYVREKKLGGLFNLSISYDASGLLLNAACEGLGLKVEKQTIDMSKLYYKGLTQSITTPQQ
;
A
#
# COMPACT_ATOMS: atom_id res chain seq x y z
N MET A 1 -30.51 21.12 -6.61
CA MET A 1 -29.90 20.14 -5.69
C MET A 1 -29.25 19.07 -6.55
N SER A 2 -27.92 19.06 -6.72
CA SER A 2 -27.28 17.95 -7.45
C SER A 2 -27.31 16.73 -6.53
N SER A 3 -27.90 15.63 -6.99
CA SER A 3 -27.87 14.34 -6.31
C SER A 3 -26.41 13.94 -6.02
N THR A 4 -26.12 13.47 -4.80
CA THR A 4 -24.81 12.90 -4.47
C THR A 4 -24.47 11.78 -5.46
N PRO A 5 -23.26 11.75 -6.05
CA PRO A 5 -22.86 10.70 -6.97
C PRO A 5 -23.00 9.32 -6.33
N ASN A 6 -23.40 8.32 -7.11
CA ASN A 6 -23.49 6.96 -6.61
C ASN A 6 -22.09 6.34 -6.47
N ILE A 7 -21.59 6.19 -5.24
CA ILE A 7 -20.23 5.71 -4.95
C ILE A 7 -20.11 4.19 -5.20
N ILE A 8 -21.14 3.41 -4.87
CA ILE A 8 -21.12 1.95 -4.91
C ILE A 8 -22.18 1.43 -5.87
N ARG A 9 -21.85 0.40 -6.64
CA ARG A 9 -22.74 -0.31 -7.55
C ARG A 9 -22.73 -1.80 -7.24
N THR A 10 -23.77 -2.49 -7.71
CA THR A 10 -23.84 -3.94 -7.62
C THR A 10 -22.80 -4.59 -8.53
N ASP A 11 -22.00 -5.51 -7.99
CA ASP A 11 -21.18 -6.43 -8.78
C ASP A 11 -21.99 -7.72 -9.04
N PRO A 12 -22.48 -7.95 -10.26
CA PRO A 12 -23.35 -9.08 -10.54
C PRO A 12 -22.65 -10.45 -10.39
N LEU A 13 -21.32 -10.46 -10.31
CA LEU A 13 -20.52 -11.67 -10.15
C LEU A 13 -20.27 -12.05 -8.67
N SER A 14 -20.74 -11.24 -7.72
CA SER A 14 -20.56 -11.47 -6.28
C SER A 14 -21.78 -12.11 -5.60
N LYS A 15 -22.69 -12.74 -6.37
CA LYS A 15 -24.03 -13.14 -5.90
C LYS A 15 -24.08 -14.39 -5.01
N ASP A 16 -23.02 -15.21 -4.99
CA ASP A 16 -23.03 -16.53 -4.31
C ASP A 16 -22.05 -16.62 -3.13
N ILE A 17 -21.56 -15.49 -2.63
CA ILE A 17 -20.68 -15.47 -1.45
C ILE A 17 -21.55 -15.47 -0.20
N CYS A 18 -21.51 -16.57 0.57
CA CYS A 18 -22.21 -16.69 1.85
C CYS A 18 -21.52 -15.81 2.91
N PHE A 19 -21.90 -14.53 2.95
CA PHE A 19 -21.33 -13.54 3.85
C PHE A 19 -22.41 -12.57 4.33
N ASP A 20 -22.72 -12.58 5.63
CA ASP A 20 -23.61 -11.59 6.27
C ASP A 20 -22.80 -10.71 7.22
N ALA A 21 -22.51 -9.49 6.76
CA ALA A 21 -21.76 -8.52 7.54
C ALA A 21 -22.37 -8.22 8.93
N ARG A 22 -23.67 -8.48 9.16
CA ARG A 22 -24.33 -8.22 10.44
C ARG A 22 -23.80 -9.10 11.57
N SER A 23 -23.38 -10.31 11.26
CA SER A 23 -23.03 -11.35 12.23
C SER A 23 -21.71 -12.06 11.93
N GLU A 24 -21.12 -11.87 10.74
CA GLU A 24 -19.91 -12.56 10.35
C GLU A 24 -18.69 -12.14 11.20
N THR A 25 -17.92 -13.14 11.62
CA THR A 25 -16.73 -12.98 12.48
C THR A 25 -15.53 -13.77 11.98
N THR A 26 -15.73 -14.75 11.09
CA THR A 26 -14.71 -15.72 10.70
C THR A 26 -14.56 -15.92 9.19
N ASN A 27 -15.45 -15.38 8.34
CA ASN A 27 -15.36 -15.52 6.89
C ASN A 27 -14.83 -14.28 6.17
N LYS A 28 -14.45 -14.49 4.91
CA LYS A 28 -14.02 -13.46 3.96
C LYS A 28 -15.20 -13.00 3.10
N SER A 29 -15.31 -11.70 2.87
CA SER A 29 -16.37 -11.12 2.02
C SER A 29 -16.06 -11.22 0.53
N PHE A 30 -14.77 -11.33 0.16
CA PHE A 30 -14.26 -11.31 -1.21
C PHE A 30 -14.80 -10.16 -2.07
N VAL A 31 -15.17 -9.02 -1.48
CA VAL A 31 -15.67 -7.86 -2.22
C VAL A 31 -14.65 -7.42 -3.29
N SER A 32 -15.04 -7.50 -4.56
CA SER A 32 -14.19 -7.08 -5.68
C SER A 32 -14.19 -5.55 -5.83
N THR A 33 -13.20 -5.01 -6.52
CA THR A 33 -13.12 -3.58 -6.86
C THR A 33 -14.24 -3.13 -7.81
N ARG A 34 -14.92 -4.04 -8.52
CA ARG A 34 -16.01 -3.71 -9.45
C ARG A 34 -17.21 -3.06 -8.77
N VAL A 35 -17.33 -3.21 -7.45
CA VAL A 35 -18.38 -2.54 -6.66
C VAL A 35 -18.21 -1.03 -6.60
N ALA A 36 -16.99 -0.51 -6.79
CA ALA A 36 -16.71 0.92 -6.67
C ALA A 36 -16.91 1.62 -8.03
N ASN A 37 -17.64 2.74 -8.02
CA ASN A 37 -17.57 3.72 -9.09
C ASN A 37 -16.40 4.67 -8.82
N SER A 38 -15.76 5.14 -9.89
CA SER A 38 -14.66 6.09 -9.81
C SER A 38 -15.13 7.46 -9.33
N MET A 39 -14.63 7.90 -8.18
CA MET A 39 -14.93 9.19 -7.55
C MET A 39 -13.75 10.16 -7.59
N TYR A 40 -12.71 9.88 -8.36
CA TYR A 40 -11.53 10.75 -8.46
C TYR A 40 -11.93 12.16 -8.90
N ASN A 41 -11.59 13.14 -8.07
CA ASN A 41 -11.52 14.54 -8.48
C ASN A 41 -10.21 14.75 -9.24
N THR A 42 -10.11 15.86 -9.97
CA THR A 42 -8.81 16.35 -10.48
C THR A 42 -8.35 17.53 -9.64
N TYR A 43 -7.04 17.67 -9.50
CA TYR A 43 -6.43 18.70 -8.68
C TYR A 43 -5.32 19.43 -9.45
N SER A 44 -5.29 20.74 -9.30
CA SER A 44 -4.22 21.64 -9.72
C SER A 44 -3.24 21.89 -8.57
N GLY A 45 -2.04 22.30 -8.93
CA GLY A 45 -1.03 22.72 -7.96
C GLY A 45 -0.14 21.59 -7.47
N THR A 46 0.00 20.50 -8.24
CA THR A 46 1.16 19.62 -8.12
C THR A 46 2.40 20.42 -8.51
N THR A 47 2.92 21.19 -7.56
CA THR A 47 4.32 21.64 -7.63
C THR A 47 5.18 20.38 -7.65
N SER A 48 6.32 20.41 -8.32
CA SER A 48 7.36 19.37 -8.33
C SER A 48 7.72 18.77 -6.95
N ASP A 49 7.33 19.45 -5.87
CA ASP A 49 7.79 19.26 -4.52
C ASP A 49 6.84 18.43 -3.62
N LEU A 50 5.60 18.13 -4.03
CA LEU A 50 4.64 17.32 -3.25
C LEU A 50 4.26 16.04 -3.98
N ARG A 51 4.39 14.92 -3.27
CA ARG A 51 4.38 13.59 -3.86
C ARG A 51 3.21 12.78 -3.32
N ILE A 52 2.45 12.14 -4.22
CA ILE A 52 1.38 11.22 -3.88
C ILE A 52 1.63 9.93 -4.64
N THR A 53 2.09 8.92 -3.90
CA THR A 53 2.49 7.63 -4.45
C THR A 53 1.44 6.56 -4.15
N GLY A 54 0.95 5.89 -5.18
CA GLY A 54 0.10 4.71 -5.02
C GLY A 54 0.83 3.46 -5.47
N MET A 55 0.85 2.42 -4.63
CA MET A 55 1.41 1.13 -5.03
C MET A 55 0.34 0.23 -5.68
N VAL A 56 0.72 -0.48 -6.73
CA VAL A 56 -0.10 -1.50 -7.39
C VAL A 56 0.72 -2.77 -7.56
N SER A 57 0.10 -3.91 -7.25
CA SER A 57 0.71 -5.23 -7.37
C SER A 57 0.05 -6.07 -8.44
N THR A 58 0.77 -7.08 -8.91
CA THR A 58 0.23 -8.00 -9.92
C THR A 58 -0.95 -8.80 -9.39
N SER A 59 -1.02 -9.07 -8.08
CA SER A 59 -2.14 -9.81 -7.47
C SER A 59 -3.48 -9.09 -7.63
N SER A 60 -3.47 -7.76 -7.64
CA SER A 60 -4.70 -6.94 -7.68
C SER A 60 -5.53 -7.16 -8.96
N GLN A 61 -4.91 -7.58 -10.06
CA GLN A 61 -5.60 -7.74 -11.34
C GLN A 61 -6.49 -9.00 -11.40
N TYR A 62 -6.23 -9.99 -10.55
CA TYR A 62 -6.88 -11.30 -10.64
C TYR A 62 -8.26 -11.28 -9.99
N ASP A 63 -9.20 -11.97 -10.63
CA ASP A 63 -10.47 -12.38 -10.02
C ASP A 63 -11.08 -13.54 -10.82
N GLY A 64 -11.11 -14.73 -10.23
CA GLY A 64 -11.62 -15.95 -10.85
C GLY A 64 -13.10 -15.88 -11.23
N ARG A 65 -13.87 -14.98 -10.60
CA ARG A 65 -15.28 -14.75 -10.96
C ARG A 65 -15.47 -14.33 -12.41
N LEU A 66 -14.48 -13.64 -12.98
CA LEU A 66 -14.49 -13.24 -14.39
C LEU A 66 -14.35 -14.43 -15.36
N ASP A 67 -13.95 -15.59 -14.83
CA ASP A 67 -13.84 -16.87 -15.54
C ASP A 67 -14.88 -17.89 -15.05
N ASN A 68 -15.98 -17.42 -14.43
CA ASN A 68 -17.02 -18.23 -13.82
C ASN A 68 -16.52 -19.20 -12.73
N LYS A 69 -15.38 -18.89 -12.09
CA LYS A 69 -14.88 -19.66 -10.93
C LYS A 69 -15.54 -19.14 -9.66
N THR A 70 -15.89 -20.08 -8.79
CA THR A 70 -16.52 -19.82 -7.49
C THR A 70 -15.67 -20.29 -6.31
N ASP A 71 -14.55 -20.96 -6.57
CA ASP A 71 -13.64 -21.42 -5.52
C ASP A 71 -13.01 -20.21 -4.79
N PRO A 72 -13.11 -20.14 -3.44
CA PRO A 72 -12.60 -19.03 -2.64
C PRO A 72 -11.12 -18.68 -2.89
N SER A 73 -10.26 -19.64 -3.23
CA SER A 73 -8.84 -19.39 -3.50
C SER A 73 -8.60 -18.62 -4.80
N THR A 74 -9.61 -18.56 -5.67
CA THR A 74 -9.55 -17.86 -6.95
C THR A 74 -10.24 -16.50 -6.93
N LEU A 75 -11.01 -16.19 -5.88
CA LEU A 75 -11.71 -14.93 -5.75
C LEU A 75 -10.72 -13.83 -5.39
N GLY A 76 -10.61 -12.83 -6.25
CA GLY A 76 -9.62 -11.77 -6.12
C GLY A 76 -10.21 -10.37 -6.28
N GLU A 77 -9.36 -9.36 -6.19
CA GLU A 77 -9.73 -7.96 -6.24
C GLU A 77 -10.32 -7.55 -7.60
N GLY A 78 -9.76 -8.05 -8.69
CA GLY A 78 -10.18 -7.72 -10.06
C GLY A 78 -10.02 -6.25 -10.40
N PHE A 79 -9.00 -5.58 -9.85
CA PHE A 79 -8.71 -4.17 -10.04
C PHE A 79 -8.28 -3.88 -11.47
N ASP A 80 -9.08 -3.10 -12.20
CA ASP A 80 -8.77 -2.66 -13.55
C ASP A 80 -7.91 -1.38 -13.55
N LEU A 81 -6.66 -1.49 -14.00
CA LEU A 81 -5.72 -0.38 -14.13
C LEU A 81 -6.27 0.77 -14.99
N ASN A 82 -7.18 0.51 -15.94
CA ASN A 82 -7.83 1.57 -16.72
C ASN A 82 -8.76 2.45 -15.88
N THR A 83 -9.12 2.05 -14.67
CA THR A 83 -9.83 2.95 -13.74
C THR A 83 -8.97 4.14 -13.32
N LEU A 84 -7.64 4.04 -13.47
CA LEU A 84 -6.70 5.14 -13.34
C LEU A 84 -6.70 6.04 -14.60
N THR A 85 -7.88 6.46 -15.05
CA THR A 85 -8.07 7.29 -16.26
C THR A 85 -8.17 8.78 -16.00
N VAL A 86 -8.26 9.24 -14.75
CA VAL A 86 -8.32 10.67 -14.44
C VAL A 86 -6.89 11.26 -14.36
N PRO A 87 -6.62 12.37 -15.07
CA PRO A 87 -5.35 13.10 -14.94
C PRO A 87 -4.92 13.37 -13.49
N ASN A 88 -3.62 13.25 -13.18
CA ASN A 88 -3.00 13.71 -11.93
C ASN A 88 -3.54 13.09 -10.62
N MET A 89 -4.18 11.91 -10.65
CA MET A 89 -4.60 11.22 -9.41
C MET A 89 -3.42 10.90 -8.52
N TYR A 90 -2.49 10.12 -9.07
CA TYR A 90 -1.20 9.83 -8.49
C TYR A 90 -0.14 10.45 -9.38
N ASN A 91 0.76 11.23 -8.81
CA ASN A 91 1.94 11.68 -9.54
C ASN A 91 3.05 10.61 -9.54
N ARG A 92 2.93 9.59 -8.67
CA ARG A 92 3.77 8.39 -8.68
C ARG A 92 2.94 7.12 -8.59
N VAL A 93 3.21 6.17 -9.48
CA VAL A 93 2.69 4.81 -9.35
C VAL A 93 3.87 3.86 -9.17
N ALA A 94 3.86 3.10 -8.07
CA ALA A 94 4.89 2.13 -7.75
C ALA A 94 4.43 0.72 -8.12
N PHE A 95 5.26 0.01 -8.89
CA PHE A 95 5.09 -1.42 -9.12
C PHE A 95 5.59 -2.19 -7.89
N GLY A 96 4.64 -2.76 -7.13
CA GLY A 96 4.92 -3.58 -5.95
C GLY A 96 4.68 -5.07 -6.23
N SER A 97 5.69 -5.95 -6.30
CA SER A 97 7.12 -5.68 -6.15
C SER A 97 7.90 -6.69 -6.97
N PHE A 98 9.15 -6.36 -7.28
CA PHE A 98 10.16 -7.37 -7.60
C PHE A 98 10.59 -8.05 -6.28
N ALA A 99 10.60 -9.38 -6.28
CA ALA A 99 11.26 -10.17 -5.25
C ALA A 99 12.76 -10.31 -5.56
N ILE A 100 13.48 -11.11 -4.77
CA ILE A 100 14.93 -11.33 -4.95
C ILE A 100 15.20 -12.82 -5.08
N THR A 101 15.96 -13.25 -6.08
CA THR A 101 16.28 -14.67 -6.29
C THR A 101 17.09 -15.24 -5.12
N GLY A 102 16.81 -16.49 -4.74
CA GLY A 102 17.45 -17.15 -3.59
C GLY A 102 16.73 -16.96 -2.24
N ASP A 103 15.64 -16.19 -2.22
CA ASP A 103 14.78 -15.98 -1.04
C ASP A 103 14.36 -17.29 -0.35
N GLN A 104 14.57 -17.34 0.98
CA GLN A 104 14.21 -18.47 1.86
C GLN A 104 13.08 -18.13 2.85
N GLY A 105 12.46 -16.97 2.69
CA GLY A 105 11.35 -16.48 3.50
C GLY A 105 10.01 -17.10 3.13
N ILE A 106 8.94 -16.43 3.57
CA ILE A 106 7.57 -16.95 3.50
C ILE A 106 7.03 -17.19 2.07
N LYS A 107 7.67 -16.62 1.04
CA LYS A 107 7.28 -16.80 -0.38
C LYS A 107 8.34 -17.54 -1.21
N LYS A 108 9.31 -18.22 -0.57
CA LYS A 108 10.42 -18.93 -1.24
C LYS A 108 9.99 -19.80 -2.42
N ASP A 109 8.88 -20.53 -2.31
CA ASP A 109 8.44 -21.46 -3.37
C ASP A 109 7.91 -20.71 -4.60
N ILE A 110 7.20 -19.60 -4.38
CA ILE A 110 6.74 -18.71 -5.45
C ILE A 110 7.94 -18.10 -6.16
N ILE A 111 8.92 -17.62 -5.39
CA ILE A 111 10.13 -16.97 -5.92
C ILE A 111 11.01 -17.97 -6.66
N LEU A 112 11.16 -19.19 -6.15
CA LEU A 112 11.90 -20.27 -6.82
C LEU A 112 11.24 -20.65 -8.15
N LYS A 113 9.91 -20.72 -8.19
CA LYS A 113 9.17 -20.95 -9.43
C LYS A 113 9.40 -19.82 -10.43
N ALA A 114 9.23 -18.57 -10.00
CA ALA A 114 9.46 -17.40 -10.84
C ALA A 114 10.91 -17.31 -11.35
N THR A 115 11.90 -17.65 -10.52
CA THR A 115 13.32 -17.70 -10.90
C THR A 115 13.56 -18.67 -12.06
N LYS A 116 12.91 -19.86 -12.02
CA LYS A 116 12.98 -20.85 -13.10
C LYS A 116 12.27 -20.37 -14.36
N GLU A 117 11.09 -19.78 -14.23
CA GLU A 117 10.33 -19.21 -15.36
C GLU A 117 11.09 -18.07 -16.05
N MET A 118 11.81 -17.26 -15.27
CA MET A 118 12.69 -16.19 -15.76
C MET A 118 14.03 -16.71 -16.28
N CYS A 119 14.31 -18.02 -16.16
CA CYS A 119 15.57 -18.66 -16.55
C CYS A 119 16.80 -18.05 -15.86
N TYR A 120 16.64 -17.58 -14.63
CA TYR A 120 17.75 -17.06 -13.83
C TYR A 120 18.48 -18.20 -13.13
N SER A 121 19.81 -18.15 -13.13
CA SER A 121 20.69 -19.14 -12.50
C SER A 121 21.47 -18.60 -11.31
N LYS A 122 21.36 -17.31 -11.03
CA LYS A 122 22.04 -16.63 -9.91
C LYS A 122 21.04 -16.18 -8.84
N ASN A 123 21.51 -16.18 -7.60
CA ASN A 123 20.81 -15.55 -6.47
C ASN A 123 21.07 -14.04 -6.44
N ASN A 124 20.33 -13.34 -5.57
CA ASN A 124 20.45 -11.90 -5.31
C ASN A 124 20.03 -11.01 -6.48
N LEU A 125 19.30 -11.52 -7.48
CA LEU A 125 18.81 -10.70 -8.59
C LEU A 125 17.35 -10.30 -8.36
N PRO A 126 16.91 -9.08 -8.73
CA PRO A 126 15.50 -8.75 -8.77
C PRO A 126 14.74 -9.69 -9.72
N VAL A 127 13.58 -10.20 -9.29
CA VAL A 127 12.75 -11.11 -10.09
C VAL A 127 11.28 -10.79 -9.90
N VAL A 128 10.50 -10.77 -10.97
CA VAL A 128 9.03 -10.67 -10.86
C VAL A 128 8.48 -11.97 -10.26
N TYR A 129 7.82 -11.90 -9.10
CA TYR A 129 7.32 -13.11 -8.42
C TYR A 129 6.15 -13.79 -9.15
N ASP A 130 5.47 -13.04 -10.02
CA ASP A 130 4.38 -13.49 -10.89
C ASP A 130 4.72 -13.14 -12.33
N VAL A 131 5.38 -14.05 -13.04
CA VAL A 131 5.88 -13.82 -14.40
C VAL A 131 4.73 -13.54 -15.36
N TRP A 132 3.65 -14.34 -15.32
CA TRP A 132 2.52 -14.16 -16.23
C TRP A 132 1.79 -12.83 -15.99
N GLY A 133 1.44 -12.52 -14.74
CA GLY A 133 0.72 -11.29 -14.41
C GLY A 133 1.55 -10.03 -14.60
N SER A 134 2.89 -10.14 -14.49
CA SER A 134 3.79 -9.01 -14.73
C SER A 134 4.01 -8.74 -16.21
N THR A 135 4.04 -9.77 -17.06
CA THR A 135 4.60 -9.65 -18.42
C THR A 135 3.71 -10.11 -19.56
N GLN A 136 2.63 -10.86 -19.30
CA GLN A 136 1.87 -11.56 -20.36
C GLN A 136 0.36 -11.31 -20.31
N SER A 137 -0.18 -11.03 -19.12
CA SER A 137 -1.61 -10.82 -18.91
C SER A 137 -2.16 -9.61 -19.67
N ALA A 138 -3.49 -9.50 -19.71
CA ALA A 138 -4.13 -8.38 -20.40
C ALA A 138 -5.38 -7.81 -19.73
N ARG A 139 -6.27 -8.70 -19.28
CA ARG A 139 -7.45 -8.29 -18.52
C ARG A 139 -7.01 -7.50 -17.28
N ASN A 140 -7.68 -6.39 -17.01
CA ASN A 140 -7.47 -5.51 -15.86
C ASN A 140 -6.11 -4.77 -15.81
N VAL A 141 -5.26 -4.87 -16.83
CA VAL A 141 -3.96 -4.16 -16.87
C VAL A 141 -3.84 -3.18 -18.03
N GLY A 142 -4.94 -2.79 -18.67
CA GLY A 142 -4.89 -1.80 -19.76
C GLY A 142 -4.29 -2.32 -21.07
N ILE A 143 -4.25 -3.64 -21.25
CA ILE A 143 -3.78 -4.32 -22.46
C ILE A 143 -4.97 -5.02 -23.14
N ASP A 144 -5.00 -5.00 -24.47
CA ASP A 144 -6.14 -5.52 -25.24
C ASP A 144 -6.22 -7.05 -25.25
N LYS A 145 -5.07 -7.72 -25.39
CA LYS A 145 -4.98 -9.19 -25.48
C LYS A 145 -3.69 -9.69 -24.84
N PRO A 146 -3.71 -10.88 -24.19
CA PRO A 146 -2.50 -11.45 -23.63
C PRO A 146 -1.50 -11.79 -24.73
N LYS A 147 -0.22 -11.86 -24.37
CA LYS A 147 0.88 -12.15 -25.30
C LYS A 147 1.87 -13.07 -24.61
N GLU A 148 2.33 -14.09 -25.35
CA GLU A 148 3.42 -14.94 -24.89
C GLU A 148 4.74 -14.18 -24.96
N VAL A 149 5.53 -14.25 -23.89
CA VAL A 149 6.84 -13.59 -23.79
C VAL A 149 7.90 -14.61 -23.46
N THR A 150 8.90 -14.76 -24.32
CA THR A 150 10.01 -15.71 -24.10
C THR A 150 11.02 -15.14 -23.11
N MET A 151 11.10 -15.72 -21.92
CA MET A 151 12.07 -15.31 -20.89
C MET A 151 13.45 -15.94 -21.11
N PRO A 152 14.55 -15.24 -20.79
CA PRO A 152 14.63 -13.82 -20.44
C PRO A 152 14.79 -12.92 -21.68
N ARG A 153 14.78 -13.49 -22.90
CA ARG A 153 15.06 -12.82 -24.18
C ARG A 153 14.17 -11.61 -24.44
N ASP A 154 12.88 -11.76 -24.18
CA ASP A 154 11.85 -10.77 -24.49
C ASP A 154 11.34 -10.03 -23.23
N PHE A 155 12.04 -10.17 -22.10
CA PHE A 155 11.79 -9.37 -20.90
C PHE A 155 12.32 -7.96 -21.08
N SER A 156 11.50 -7.09 -21.70
CA SER A 156 11.79 -5.68 -21.94
C SER A 156 10.49 -4.90 -22.14
N GLU A 157 10.50 -3.61 -21.84
CA GLU A 157 9.37 -2.69 -21.95
C GLU A 157 8.60 -2.83 -23.27
N GLU A 158 9.29 -2.81 -24.40
CA GLU A 158 8.67 -2.88 -25.74
C GLU A 158 7.96 -4.21 -26.03
N LYS A 159 8.30 -5.27 -25.29
CA LYS A 159 7.90 -6.65 -25.63
C LYS A 159 6.93 -7.25 -24.64
N VAL A 160 6.86 -6.75 -23.43
CA VAL A 160 5.95 -7.27 -22.40
C VAL A 160 4.55 -6.66 -22.51
N ASN A 161 3.57 -7.47 -22.15
CA ASN A 161 2.25 -7.03 -21.72
C ASN A 161 2.23 -7.07 -20.18
N GLY A 162 1.15 -7.57 -19.58
CA GLY A 162 1.00 -7.65 -18.15
C GLY A 162 0.95 -6.30 -17.46
N LEU A 163 1.09 -6.31 -16.13
CA LEU A 163 1.07 -5.09 -15.35
C LEU A 163 2.23 -4.15 -15.71
N LEU A 164 3.41 -4.66 -16.07
CA LEU A 164 4.54 -3.80 -16.50
C LEU A 164 4.21 -3.05 -17.79
N GLY A 165 3.72 -3.74 -18.83
CA GLY A 165 3.28 -3.09 -20.07
C GLY A 165 2.07 -2.16 -19.85
N GLY A 166 1.17 -2.54 -18.93
CA GLY A 166 0.03 -1.71 -18.52
C GLY A 166 0.43 -0.37 -17.91
N LEU A 167 1.45 -0.38 -17.06
CA LEU A 167 2.00 0.82 -16.43
C LEU A 167 2.69 1.73 -17.43
N GLU A 168 3.45 1.17 -18.39
CA GLU A 168 4.00 1.94 -19.51
C GLU A 168 2.89 2.68 -20.26
N ARG A 169 1.84 1.96 -20.68
CA ARG A 169 0.69 2.55 -21.38
C ARG A 169 -0.02 3.60 -20.54
N LEU A 170 -0.12 3.40 -19.23
CA LEU A 170 -0.69 4.38 -18.32
C LEU A 170 0.13 5.69 -18.33
N LYS A 171 1.45 5.60 -18.19
CA LYS A 171 2.35 6.76 -18.25
C LYS A 171 2.30 7.46 -19.62
N SER A 172 2.33 6.70 -20.71
CA SER A 172 2.27 7.24 -22.07
C SER A 172 0.96 7.97 -22.35
N ARG A 173 -0.20 7.40 -21.95
CA ARG A 173 -1.50 8.11 -22.05
C ARG A 173 -1.57 9.35 -21.17
N SER A 174 -0.95 9.33 -19.99
CA SER A 174 -0.86 10.52 -19.13
C SER A 174 -0.13 11.66 -19.85
N LYS A 175 1.00 11.35 -20.51
CA LYS A 175 1.78 12.31 -21.30
C LYS A 175 0.98 12.87 -22.49
N GLU A 176 0.31 12.01 -23.26
CA GLU A 176 -0.52 12.43 -24.41
C GLU A 176 -1.65 13.40 -24.04
N ARG A 177 -2.18 13.27 -22.82
CA ARG A 177 -3.25 14.14 -22.30
C ARG A 177 -2.74 15.48 -21.73
N GLY A 178 -1.44 15.75 -21.80
CA GLY A 178 -0.84 16.97 -21.25
C GLY A 178 -0.65 16.96 -19.73
N VAL A 179 -0.67 15.78 -19.12
CA VAL A 179 -0.65 15.54 -17.67
C VAL A 179 0.76 15.12 -17.21
N GLY A 180 1.80 15.64 -17.89
CA GLY A 180 3.12 15.04 -18.05
C GLY A 180 4.05 14.87 -16.84
N ASP A 181 3.53 14.71 -15.62
CA ASP A 181 4.31 14.54 -14.38
C ASP A 181 4.15 13.13 -13.74
N MET A 182 3.48 12.18 -14.41
CA MET A 182 3.40 10.82 -13.89
C MET A 182 4.76 10.12 -13.93
N ARG A 183 5.22 9.71 -12.75
CA ARG A 183 6.45 8.94 -12.55
C ARG A 183 6.12 7.49 -12.20
N LEU A 184 6.94 6.57 -12.71
CA LEU A 184 6.83 5.15 -12.38
C LEU A 184 7.98 4.72 -11.49
N THR A 185 7.68 3.93 -10.48
CA THR A 185 8.65 3.46 -9.49
C THR A 185 8.79 1.95 -9.54
N MET A 186 10.02 1.46 -9.63
CA MET A 186 10.37 0.06 -9.42
C MET A 186 10.57 -0.18 -7.93
N THR A 187 9.81 -1.09 -7.32
CA THR A 187 10.03 -1.49 -5.92
C THR A 187 10.64 -2.89 -5.87
N VAL A 188 11.70 -3.07 -5.07
CA VAL A 188 12.36 -4.36 -4.85
C VAL A 188 12.32 -4.70 -3.36
N GLY A 189 11.75 -5.86 -3.02
CA GLY A 189 11.55 -6.28 -1.63
C GLY A 189 10.11 -6.08 -1.15
N GLY A 190 9.97 -5.61 0.08
CA GLY A 190 8.71 -5.49 0.83
C GLY A 190 8.52 -6.63 1.81
N TRP A 191 7.44 -6.56 2.60
CA TRP A 191 7.13 -7.50 3.68
C TRP A 191 7.36 -8.98 3.35
N GLN A 192 6.93 -9.43 2.16
CA GLN A 192 7.00 -10.84 1.79
C GLN A 192 8.32 -11.26 1.11
N PHE A 193 9.18 -10.29 0.77
CA PHE A 193 10.31 -10.48 -0.15
C PHE A 193 11.65 -9.90 0.38
N SER A 194 11.71 -9.57 1.67
CA SER A 194 12.88 -8.95 2.30
C SER A 194 13.92 -9.95 2.83
N ASN A 195 13.67 -11.25 2.74
CA ASN A 195 14.52 -12.27 3.35
C ASN A 195 16.00 -12.22 2.89
N PRO A 196 16.32 -12.03 1.60
CA PRO A 196 17.70 -12.05 1.14
C PRO A 196 18.57 -10.90 1.64
N PHE A 197 17.98 -9.74 1.97
CA PHE A 197 18.74 -8.52 2.23
C PHE A 197 19.83 -8.72 3.28
N HIS A 198 19.50 -9.35 4.42
CA HIS A 198 20.45 -9.54 5.51
C HIS A 198 21.75 -10.20 5.04
N GLN A 199 21.71 -11.36 4.38
CA GLN A 199 22.96 -11.99 3.92
C GLN A 199 23.59 -11.24 2.73
N MET A 200 22.77 -10.76 1.80
CA MET A 200 23.20 -10.09 0.57
C MET A 200 23.96 -8.77 0.82
N VAL A 201 23.60 -7.98 1.84
CA VAL A 201 24.29 -6.71 2.07
C VAL A 201 25.72 -6.90 2.60
N ARG A 202 26.02 -8.05 3.23
CA ARG A 202 27.30 -8.28 3.93
C ARG A 202 28.47 -8.59 3.00
N ASP A 203 28.19 -9.17 1.84
CA ASP A 203 29.22 -9.59 0.91
C ASP A 203 29.21 -8.70 -0.35
N GLU A 204 30.39 -8.14 -0.68
CA GLU A 204 30.57 -7.20 -1.80
C GLU A 204 30.14 -7.79 -3.14
N LYS A 205 30.42 -9.08 -3.38
CA LYS A 205 30.03 -9.74 -4.62
C LYS A 205 28.51 -9.88 -4.69
N THR A 206 27.84 -10.23 -3.60
CA THR A 206 26.37 -10.33 -3.60
C THR A 206 25.68 -8.97 -3.71
N ARG A 207 26.24 -7.91 -3.11
CA ARG A 207 25.80 -6.52 -3.36
C ARG A 207 25.98 -6.13 -4.83
N CYS A 208 27.10 -6.52 -5.42
CA CYS A 208 27.39 -6.29 -6.84
C CYS A 208 26.36 -6.99 -7.74
N ASP A 209 26.08 -8.28 -7.52
CA ASP A 209 25.08 -9.05 -8.28
C ASP A 209 23.69 -8.39 -8.18
N PHE A 210 23.25 -7.97 -6.99
CA PHE A 210 21.98 -7.28 -6.79
C PHE A 210 21.90 -5.94 -7.50
N THR A 211 22.95 -5.13 -7.35
CA THR A 211 23.02 -3.84 -8.02
C THR A 211 23.01 -3.99 -9.53
N ASP A 212 23.76 -4.94 -10.08
CA ASP A 212 23.80 -5.19 -11.53
C ASP A 212 22.44 -5.70 -12.04
N GLY A 213 21.73 -6.51 -11.25
CA GLY A 213 20.36 -6.94 -11.55
C GLY A 213 19.36 -5.77 -11.57
N ILE A 214 19.44 -4.84 -10.62
CA ILE A 214 18.63 -3.62 -10.64
C ILE A 214 18.90 -2.81 -11.91
N LEU A 215 20.17 -2.59 -12.25
CA LEU A 215 20.57 -1.84 -13.42
C LEU A 215 20.08 -2.50 -14.73
N ASP A 216 20.11 -3.84 -14.82
CA ASP A 216 19.58 -4.58 -15.96
C ASP A 216 18.07 -4.33 -16.13
N VAL A 217 17.29 -4.43 -15.05
CA VAL A 217 15.84 -4.13 -15.11
C VAL A 217 15.59 -2.67 -15.50
N LEU A 218 16.28 -1.70 -14.88
CA LEU A 218 16.10 -0.28 -15.23
C LEU A 218 16.47 0.03 -16.69
N LYS A 219 17.44 -0.68 -17.28
CA LYS A 219 17.79 -0.57 -18.70
C LYS A 219 16.74 -1.21 -19.61
N ARG A 220 16.15 -2.34 -19.20
CA ARG A 220 15.07 -3.02 -19.92
C ARG A 220 13.74 -2.28 -19.86
N PHE A 221 13.56 -1.45 -18.81
CA PHE A 221 12.34 -0.70 -18.51
C PHE A 221 12.63 0.79 -18.28
N PRO A 222 13.03 1.54 -19.34
CA PRO A 222 13.34 2.96 -19.24
C PRO A 222 12.18 3.83 -18.73
N MET A 223 10.94 3.32 -18.73
CA MET A 223 9.76 3.95 -18.15
C MET A 223 9.90 4.26 -16.67
N PHE A 224 10.73 3.53 -15.92
CA PHE A 224 10.95 3.81 -14.50
C PHE A 224 11.74 5.11 -14.32
N ASP A 225 11.32 5.91 -13.35
CA ASP A 225 11.98 7.16 -12.94
C ASP A 225 12.54 7.08 -11.52
N GLU A 226 12.12 6.06 -10.75
CA GLU A 226 12.46 5.89 -9.35
C GLU A 226 12.65 4.40 -9.02
N LEU A 227 13.48 4.15 -8.03
CA LEU A 227 13.73 2.84 -7.43
C LEU A 227 13.46 2.95 -5.93
N ILE A 228 12.62 2.07 -5.37
CA ILE A 228 12.50 1.85 -3.93
C ILE A 228 13.17 0.53 -3.59
N VAL A 229 14.20 0.58 -2.75
CA VAL A 229 14.74 -0.61 -2.07
C VAL A 229 13.97 -0.78 -0.78
N ASP A 230 13.04 -1.72 -0.79
CA ASP A 230 12.07 -1.95 0.28
C ASP A 230 12.55 -3.10 1.19
N TRP A 231 13.49 -2.80 2.11
CA TRP A 231 13.93 -3.76 3.11
C TRP A 231 13.14 -3.57 4.40
N GLU A 232 12.26 -4.52 4.69
CA GLU A 232 11.52 -4.60 5.95
C GLU A 232 12.08 -5.71 6.87
N TYR A 233 12.95 -5.43 7.86
CA TYR A 233 13.64 -4.16 8.12
C TYR A 233 15.14 -4.39 8.43
N PRO A 234 16.03 -3.42 8.15
CA PRO A 234 17.41 -3.49 8.63
C PRO A 234 17.42 -3.40 10.17
N GLY A 235 18.09 -4.34 10.83
CA GLY A 235 18.30 -4.32 12.28
C GLY A 235 17.09 -4.74 13.14
N SER A 236 15.97 -5.11 12.53
CA SER A 236 14.82 -5.67 13.23
C SER A 236 13.95 -6.51 12.28
N CYS A 237 13.15 -7.41 12.84
CA CYS A 237 12.21 -8.20 12.06
C CYS A 237 10.91 -8.36 12.85
N ASP A 238 9.79 -8.39 12.14
CA ASP A 238 8.54 -8.86 12.73
C ASP A 238 8.58 -10.39 12.91
N PRO A 239 8.13 -10.93 14.06
CA PRO A 239 8.11 -12.37 14.29
C PRO A 239 7.34 -13.18 13.23
N GLN A 240 6.29 -12.63 12.63
CA GLN A 240 5.51 -13.32 11.59
C GLN A 240 6.29 -13.46 10.28
N GLN A 241 7.18 -12.52 9.99
CA GLN A 241 8.04 -12.56 8.81
C GLN A 241 9.21 -13.54 9.02
N GLY A 242 9.80 -13.54 10.21
CA GLY A 242 10.85 -14.48 10.59
C GLY A 242 12.17 -14.33 9.84
N ASN A 243 12.44 -13.17 9.24
CA ASN A 243 13.70 -12.86 8.57
C ASN A 243 14.86 -12.72 9.56
N GLN A 244 16.06 -13.05 9.08
CA GLN A 244 17.29 -12.77 9.82
C GLN A 244 17.57 -11.27 9.84
N PHE A 245 18.12 -10.79 10.95
CA PHE A 245 18.54 -9.40 11.13
C PHE A 245 19.68 -9.33 12.16
N SER A 246 20.44 -8.24 12.15
CA SER A 246 21.36 -7.89 13.25
C SER A 246 21.64 -6.39 13.31
N GLU A 247 22.15 -5.92 14.44
CA GLU A 247 22.33 -4.48 14.72
C GLU A 247 23.25 -3.76 13.71
N ASP A 248 24.15 -4.50 13.06
CA ASP A 248 25.05 -3.98 12.04
C ASP A 248 24.48 -4.00 10.60
N ASP A 249 23.24 -4.44 10.40
CA ASP A 249 22.56 -4.42 9.10
C ASP A 249 22.67 -3.05 8.43
N THR A 250 22.47 -1.97 9.19
CA THR A 250 22.49 -0.61 8.63
C THR A 250 23.87 -0.22 8.07
N LYS A 251 24.96 -0.72 8.67
CA LYS A 251 26.31 -0.47 8.16
C LYS A 251 26.44 -1.04 6.74
N PHE A 252 26.07 -2.31 6.57
CA PHE A 252 26.18 -2.99 5.28
C PHE A 252 25.13 -2.51 4.27
N TYR A 253 23.94 -2.14 4.74
CA TYR A 253 22.93 -1.54 3.90
C TYR A 253 23.39 -0.21 3.28
N SER A 254 24.08 0.62 4.07
CA SER A 254 24.65 1.87 3.57
C SER A 254 25.67 1.66 2.45
N PHE A 255 26.44 0.55 2.49
CA PHE A 255 27.35 0.17 1.40
C PHE A 255 26.57 -0.19 0.14
N LEU A 256 25.53 -1.02 0.25
CA LEU A 256 24.69 -1.37 -0.88
C LEU A 256 24.08 -0.14 -1.55
N LEU A 257 23.50 0.76 -0.76
CA LEU A 257 22.85 1.96 -1.29
C LEU A 257 23.85 2.88 -1.98
N LYS A 258 25.04 3.07 -1.39
CA LYS A 258 26.10 3.89 -1.97
C LYS A 258 26.64 3.29 -3.27
N GLU A 259 26.94 2.00 -3.28
CA GLU A 259 27.40 1.27 -4.47
C GLU A 259 26.34 1.30 -5.59
N THR A 260 25.06 1.16 -5.23
CA THR A 260 23.93 1.28 -6.16
C THR A 260 23.89 2.66 -6.79
N ARG A 261 23.94 3.72 -5.98
CA ARG A 261 23.94 5.10 -6.45
C ARG A 261 25.12 5.38 -7.39
N GLU A 262 26.33 5.03 -6.98
CA GLU A 262 27.54 5.25 -7.79
C GLU A 262 27.50 4.49 -9.12
N LYS A 263 26.99 3.25 -9.14
CA LYS A 263 26.84 2.49 -10.38
C LYS A 263 25.75 3.07 -11.30
N MET A 264 24.62 3.51 -10.74
CA MET A 264 23.57 4.18 -11.52
C MET A 264 24.12 5.44 -12.20
N ASP A 265 24.92 6.24 -11.49
CA ASP A 265 25.51 7.47 -12.03
C ASP A 265 26.51 7.19 -13.17
N LYS A 266 27.26 6.09 -13.07
CA LYS A 266 28.21 5.64 -14.12
C LYS A 266 27.54 5.00 -15.34
N CYS A 267 26.28 4.58 -15.24
CA CYS A 267 25.58 3.79 -16.27
C CYS A 267 24.41 4.55 -16.92
N ASP A 268 24.47 5.88 -17.00
CA ASP A 268 23.42 6.75 -17.54
C ASP A 268 22.04 6.61 -16.85
N LEU A 269 22.03 6.08 -15.63
CA LEU A 269 20.85 5.95 -14.76
C LEU A 269 20.88 6.94 -13.59
N GLY A 270 21.77 7.94 -13.65
CA GLY A 270 21.91 9.02 -12.67
C GLY A 270 20.60 9.78 -12.42
N ARG A 271 19.72 9.85 -13.43
CA ARG A 271 18.39 10.48 -13.35
C ARG A 271 17.38 9.77 -12.45
N ILE A 272 17.59 8.47 -12.18
CA ILE A 272 16.65 7.66 -11.40
C ILE A 272 16.81 7.99 -9.93
N GLU A 273 15.73 8.36 -9.25
CA GLU A 273 15.78 8.61 -7.80
C GLU A 273 15.90 7.28 -7.04
N LEU A 274 16.92 7.18 -6.17
CA LEU A 274 17.08 6.04 -5.26
C LEU A 274 16.35 6.36 -3.95
N ASN A 275 15.39 5.51 -3.60
CA ASN A 275 14.52 5.65 -2.45
C ASN A 275 14.55 4.36 -1.62
N ILE A 276 14.07 4.46 -0.38
CA ILE A 276 13.97 3.32 0.54
C ILE A 276 12.67 3.36 1.33
N THR A 277 12.32 2.24 1.95
CA THR A 277 11.38 2.21 3.06
C THR A 277 12.12 2.23 4.40
N LEU A 278 11.47 2.74 5.45
CA LEU A 278 11.92 2.64 6.84
C LEU A 278 10.73 2.31 7.75
N PRO A 279 10.95 1.67 8.90
CA PRO A 279 9.89 1.33 9.84
C PRO A 279 9.27 2.58 10.47
N GLY A 280 7.95 2.54 10.73
CA GLY A 280 7.20 3.66 11.30
C GLY A 280 7.24 3.79 12.83
N THR A 281 8.15 3.12 13.54
CA THR A 281 8.27 3.21 15.01
C THR A 281 9.63 3.73 15.44
N VAL A 282 9.66 4.54 16.51
CA VAL A 282 10.90 5.11 17.06
C VAL A 282 11.87 4.01 17.53
N ASP A 283 11.36 2.92 18.11
CA ASP A 283 12.20 1.86 18.63
C ASP A 283 12.91 1.05 17.55
N GLN A 284 12.29 0.88 16.38
CA GLN A 284 12.97 0.31 15.21
C GLN A 284 13.92 1.33 14.58
N LEU A 285 13.50 2.59 14.45
CA LEU A 285 14.34 3.65 13.85
C LEU A 285 15.64 3.89 14.64
N LYS A 286 15.62 3.77 15.98
CA LYS A 286 16.83 3.86 16.82
C LYS A 286 17.90 2.82 16.48
N ARG A 287 17.54 1.72 15.83
CA ARG A 287 18.47 0.66 15.37
C ARG A 287 19.07 0.97 13.99
N ILE A 288 18.60 2.04 13.36
CA ILE A 288 18.99 2.44 12.01
C ILE A 288 19.83 3.71 12.10
N ASP A 289 21.06 3.65 11.62
CA ASP A 289 21.91 4.82 11.34
C ASP A 289 21.38 5.58 10.12
N VAL A 290 20.30 6.33 10.33
CA VAL A 290 19.60 7.09 9.27
C VAL A 290 20.53 8.10 8.59
N ARG A 291 21.51 8.66 9.32
CA ARG A 291 22.47 9.61 8.73
C ARG A 291 23.28 8.93 7.63
N LYS A 292 23.89 7.78 7.92
CA LYS A 292 24.63 7.01 6.89
C LYS A 292 23.76 6.67 5.69
N ILE A 293 22.52 6.28 5.93
CA ILE A 293 21.57 5.97 4.87
C ILE A 293 21.30 7.19 3.98
N THR A 294 21.07 8.37 4.57
CA THR A 294 20.86 9.61 3.80
C THR A 294 22.12 10.08 3.06
N GLU A 295 23.32 9.83 3.60
CA GLU A 295 24.60 10.15 2.97
C GLU A 295 24.95 9.22 1.78
N SER A 296 24.30 8.05 1.67
CA SER A 296 24.48 7.11 0.55
C SER A 296 23.80 7.55 -0.76
N GLY A 297 23.22 8.74 -0.82
CA GLY A 297 22.54 9.27 -2.02
C GLY A 297 21.06 8.88 -2.14
N VAL A 298 20.45 8.42 -1.05
CA VAL A 298 19.00 8.21 -0.95
C VAL A 298 18.28 9.56 -1.02
N ARG A 299 17.26 9.64 -1.86
CA ARG A 299 16.46 10.87 -2.08
C ARG A 299 15.19 10.90 -1.24
N ASN A 300 14.54 9.76 -1.02
CA ASN A 300 13.29 9.68 -0.28
C ASN A 300 13.23 8.46 0.64
N ILE A 301 12.52 8.65 1.75
CA ILE A 301 12.20 7.68 2.78
C ILE A 301 10.68 7.54 2.81
N TYR A 302 10.20 6.36 2.44
CA TYR A 302 8.82 5.95 2.57
C TYR A 302 8.64 5.30 3.95
N LEU A 303 8.09 6.06 4.90
CA LEU A 303 7.97 5.64 6.29
C LEU A 303 6.69 4.82 6.47
N LEU A 304 6.87 3.52 6.75
CA LEU A 304 5.80 2.53 6.87
C LEU A 304 5.01 2.75 8.17
N THR A 305 4.06 3.68 8.09
CA THR A 305 3.34 4.30 9.22
C THR A 305 1.90 3.78 9.32
N ASN A 306 1.79 2.47 9.14
CA ASN A 306 0.58 1.67 9.23
C ASN A 306 0.79 0.51 10.23
N ASN A 307 -0.17 -0.41 10.32
CA ASN A 307 -0.05 -1.66 11.08
C ASN A 307 0.44 -1.49 12.54
N TYR A 308 0.14 -0.35 13.17
CA TYR A 308 0.41 -0.17 14.61
C TYR A 308 -0.49 -1.07 15.48
N PHE A 309 -1.59 -1.56 14.91
CA PHE A 309 -2.56 -2.44 15.54
C PHE A 309 -2.88 -3.64 14.63
N GLY A 310 -3.16 -4.80 15.25
CA GLY A 310 -3.59 -6.02 14.59
C GLY A 310 -3.82 -7.14 15.60
N ASP A 311 -4.26 -8.29 15.13
CA ASP A 311 -4.55 -9.48 15.93
C ASP A 311 -3.31 -10.07 16.63
N TRP A 312 -2.10 -9.69 16.21
CA TRP A 312 -0.85 -10.03 16.88
C TRP A 312 -0.59 -9.24 18.17
N LYS A 313 -1.27 -8.11 18.41
CA LYS A 313 -1.20 -7.40 19.70
C LYS A 313 -1.66 -8.31 20.84
N GLU A 314 -1.16 -8.07 22.06
CA GLU A 314 -1.45 -8.94 23.20
C GLU A 314 -2.95 -9.05 23.44
N ARG A 315 -3.60 -7.96 23.87
CA ARG A 315 -5.07 -7.92 24.08
C ARG A 315 -5.69 -6.54 23.92
N GLU A 316 -4.90 -5.47 23.82
CA GLU A 316 -5.43 -4.10 23.83
C GLU A 316 -5.84 -3.65 22.43
N LEU A 317 -7.00 -3.01 22.35
CA LEU A 317 -7.46 -2.36 21.12
C LEU A 317 -6.65 -1.10 20.86
N ASP A 318 -6.35 -0.86 19.60
CA ASP A 318 -5.57 0.30 19.18
C ASP A 318 -5.88 0.66 17.71
N HIS A 319 -5.23 1.70 17.19
CA HIS A 319 -5.47 2.23 15.84
C HIS A 319 -4.41 1.78 14.84
N ILE A 320 -4.82 1.33 13.65
CA ILE A 320 -3.94 0.84 12.59
C ILE A 320 -2.92 1.90 12.13
N SER A 321 -3.34 3.17 12.02
CA SER A 321 -2.53 4.22 11.36
C SER A 321 -2.85 5.63 11.88
N SER A 322 -3.18 5.76 13.18
CA SER A 322 -3.44 7.06 13.85
C SER A 322 -2.31 8.06 13.64
N ILE A 323 -2.63 9.33 13.31
CA ILE A 323 -1.63 10.39 13.12
C ILE A 323 -0.76 10.61 14.37
N ASN A 324 -1.28 10.32 15.57
CA ASN A 324 -0.50 10.44 16.80
C ASN A 324 0.53 9.31 16.97
N HIS A 325 0.36 8.15 16.33
CA HIS A 325 1.42 7.14 16.22
C HIS A 325 2.49 7.52 15.19
N ILE A 326 2.08 8.21 14.13
CA ILE A 326 2.96 8.65 13.05
C ILE A 326 3.93 9.76 13.51
N LYS A 327 3.42 10.74 14.26
CA LYS A 327 4.16 11.93 14.69
C LYS A 327 5.53 11.61 15.33
N PRO A 328 5.64 10.73 16.34
CA PRO A 328 6.92 10.42 16.97
C PRO A 328 8.01 9.93 16.00
N ALA A 329 7.66 9.07 15.04
CA ALA A 329 8.62 8.54 14.08
C ALA A 329 9.12 9.64 13.12
N VAL A 330 8.22 10.50 12.64
CA VAL A 330 8.58 11.66 11.81
C VAL A 330 9.45 12.65 12.60
N GLU A 331 9.05 13.00 13.82
CA GLU A 331 9.79 13.91 14.69
C GLU A 331 11.19 13.37 15.03
N HIS A 332 11.31 12.06 15.23
CA HIS A 332 12.60 11.42 15.41
C HIS A 332 13.51 11.60 14.19
N LEU A 333 13.04 11.32 12.98
CA LEU A 333 13.82 11.54 11.74
C LEU A 333 14.23 13.01 11.58
N LEU A 334 13.31 13.95 11.82
CA LEU A 334 13.60 15.38 11.77
C LEU A 334 14.66 15.78 12.81
N SER A 335 14.61 15.21 14.02
CA SER A 335 15.59 15.47 15.08
C SER A 335 17.00 14.98 14.72
N LEU A 336 17.12 13.97 13.86
CA LEU A 336 18.39 13.46 13.34
C LEU A 336 18.94 14.31 12.17
N GLY A 337 18.19 15.33 11.74
CA GLY A 337 18.58 16.23 10.65
C GLY A 337 18.15 15.73 9.26
N VAL A 338 17.26 14.73 9.17
CA VAL A 338 16.69 14.31 7.89
C VAL A 338 15.90 15.47 7.29
N ASN A 339 16.17 15.78 6.03
CA ASN A 339 15.40 16.79 5.31
C ASN A 339 13.92 16.37 5.27
N SER A 340 13.02 17.22 5.77
CA SER A 340 11.59 16.95 5.83
C SER A 340 11.03 16.53 4.46
N LYS A 341 11.53 17.13 3.37
CA LYS A 341 11.10 16.84 2.00
C LYS A 341 11.48 15.45 1.49
N CYS A 342 12.36 14.74 2.19
CA CYS A 342 12.67 13.35 1.91
C CYS A 342 11.70 12.39 2.59
N ILE A 343 10.90 12.82 3.57
CA ILE A 343 10.04 11.94 4.37
C ILE A 343 8.64 11.88 3.75
N HIS A 344 8.13 10.66 3.57
CA HIS A 344 6.77 10.39 3.11
C HIS A 344 6.08 9.50 4.14
N ILE A 345 4.83 9.81 4.46
CA ILE A 345 4.04 9.01 5.40
C ILE A 345 2.90 8.30 4.69
N GLU A 346 2.44 7.23 5.30
CA GLU A 346 1.44 6.35 4.72
C GLU A 346 0.03 6.72 5.18
N TYR A 347 -0.93 6.59 4.28
CA TYR A 347 -2.33 6.38 4.63
C TYR A 347 -2.77 4.98 4.22
N SER A 348 -3.57 4.34 5.05
CA SER A 348 -4.00 2.97 4.84
C SER A 348 -5.26 2.94 3.98
N THR A 349 -5.29 2.04 3.00
CA THR A 349 -6.47 1.72 2.19
C THR A 349 -7.17 0.45 2.68
N HIS A 350 -6.73 -0.10 3.81
CA HIS A 350 -7.33 -1.27 4.46
C HIS A 350 -7.52 -1.05 5.96
N SER A 351 -8.22 -2.00 6.58
CA SER A 351 -8.44 -2.04 8.01
C SER A 351 -7.59 -3.10 8.71
N ARG A 352 -7.60 -3.04 10.05
CA ARG A 352 -7.25 -4.15 10.91
C ARG A 352 -8.43 -4.47 11.81
N ASN A 353 -8.85 -5.73 11.73
CA ASN A 353 -10.06 -6.24 12.37
C ASN A 353 -9.67 -7.18 13.51
N VAL A 354 -10.44 -7.16 14.58
CA VAL A 354 -10.42 -8.19 15.63
C VAL A 354 -11.85 -8.54 16.05
N THR A 355 -12.02 -9.73 16.60
CA THR A 355 -13.31 -10.24 17.11
C THR A 355 -13.32 -10.28 18.62
N ASN A 356 -14.50 -10.51 19.20
CA ASN A 356 -14.71 -10.54 20.65
C ASN A 356 -14.19 -9.27 21.35
N ALA A 357 -14.23 -8.14 20.66
CA ALA A 357 -13.79 -6.86 21.18
C ALA A 357 -14.76 -6.35 22.26
N LYS A 358 -14.21 -5.75 23.30
CA LYS A 358 -14.92 -5.10 24.41
C LYS A 358 -14.39 -3.68 24.52
N ILE A 359 -15.22 -2.72 24.13
CA ILE A 359 -14.90 -1.29 24.23
C ILE A 359 -15.33 -0.79 25.61
N GLU A 360 -14.35 -0.36 26.42
CA GLU A 360 -14.59 0.31 27.70
C GLU A 360 -14.85 1.81 27.50
N SER A 361 -14.10 2.42 26.59
CA SER A 361 -14.22 3.83 26.22
C SER A 361 -13.90 3.98 24.73
N PRO A 362 -14.73 4.68 23.94
CA PRO A 362 -14.40 4.97 22.54
C PRO A 362 -13.47 6.18 22.38
N CYS A 363 -13.38 7.08 23.37
CA CYS A 363 -12.55 8.28 23.31
C CYS A 363 -12.10 8.74 24.72
N PRO A 364 -10.82 8.56 25.12
CA PRO A 364 -9.80 7.82 24.37
C PRO A 364 -10.23 6.38 24.16
N LEU A 365 -9.79 5.77 23.04
CA LEU A 365 -10.03 4.34 22.82
C LEU A 365 -9.37 3.55 23.96
N LYS A 366 -10.19 2.79 24.68
CA LYS A 366 -9.76 1.81 25.65
C LYS A 366 -10.66 0.59 25.53
N GLY A 367 -10.05 -0.57 25.43
CA GLY A 367 -10.76 -1.82 25.34
C GLY A 367 -9.82 -2.97 25.04
N THR A 368 -10.40 -4.16 25.00
CA THR A 368 -9.66 -5.39 24.78
C THR A 368 -10.30 -6.25 23.71
N PHE A 369 -9.55 -7.20 23.16
CA PHE A 369 -10.07 -8.28 22.33
C PHE A 369 -9.53 -9.63 22.81
N GLU A 370 -10.11 -10.71 22.32
CA GLU A 370 -9.66 -12.07 22.63
C GLU A 370 -8.83 -12.61 21.46
N LYS A 371 -7.68 -13.20 21.79
CA LYS A 371 -6.82 -13.87 20.80
C LYS A 371 -7.54 -15.11 20.26
N THR A 372 -7.35 -15.40 18.98
CA THR A 372 -7.92 -16.57 18.35
C THR A 372 -7.01 -17.08 17.24
N ASP A 373 -6.97 -18.41 17.09
CA ASP A 373 -6.31 -19.08 15.96
C ASP A 373 -7.25 -19.24 14.76
N LYS A 374 -8.52 -18.82 14.91
CA LYS A 374 -9.49 -18.84 13.82
C LYS A 374 -9.24 -17.65 12.89
N MET A 375 -9.67 -17.80 11.65
CA MET A 375 -9.76 -16.67 10.74
C MET A 375 -10.63 -15.58 11.36
N ILE A 376 -10.21 -14.33 11.18
CA ILE A 376 -10.92 -13.12 11.56
C ILE A 376 -11.54 -12.54 10.29
N VAL A 377 -12.77 -12.07 10.39
CA VAL A 377 -13.50 -11.43 9.29
C VAL A 377 -12.65 -10.41 8.53
N GLY A 378 -12.70 -10.46 7.20
CA GLY A 378 -11.92 -9.62 6.29
C GLY A 378 -12.39 -9.72 4.84
N THR A 379 -11.66 -9.13 3.89
CA THR A 379 -12.01 -9.19 2.45
C THR A 379 -11.32 -10.36 1.76
N PHE A 380 -10.00 -10.35 1.69
CA PHE A 380 -9.17 -11.39 1.03
C PHE A 380 -8.21 -12.07 2.00
N GLU A 381 -7.96 -11.45 3.15
CA GLU A 381 -7.04 -11.88 4.19
C GLU A 381 -7.74 -11.86 5.55
N SER A 382 -7.25 -12.69 6.47
CA SER A 382 -7.77 -12.72 7.83
C SER A 382 -7.52 -11.38 8.50
N GLY A 383 -8.54 -10.79 9.12
CA GLY A 383 -8.41 -9.57 9.89
C GLY A 383 -8.15 -8.30 9.08
N VAL A 384 -8.31 -8.34 7.75
CA VAL A 384 -8.05 -7.19 6.86
C VAL A 384 -9.22 -6.98 5.92
N SER A 385 -9.89 -5.84 6.01
CA SER A 385 -10.89 -5.41 5.03
C SER A 385 -10.36 -4.30 4.14
N SER A 386 -10.53 -4.43 2.83
CA SER A 386 -10.26 -3.34 1.88
C SER A 386 -11.23 -2.19 2.10
N PHE A 387 -10.86 -0.96 1.75
CA PHE A 387 -11.77 0.18 1.84
C PHE A 387 -13.01 -0.01 0.94
N ASN A 388 -12.90 -0.70 -0.20
CA ASN A 388 -14.06 -1.10 -1.00
C ASN A 388 -15.09 -1.90 -0.19
N ASP A 389 -14.63 -2.85 0.62
CA ASP A 389 -15.47 -3.66 1.51
C ASP A 389 -16.07 -2.82 2.65
N ILE A 390 -15.29 -1.88 3.21
CA ILE A 390 -15.79 -0.87 4.16
C ILE A 390 -17.04 -0.16 3.62
N LEU A 391 -16.99 0.33 2.38
CA LEU A 391 -18.10 1.05 1.76
C LEU A 391 -19.31 0.12 1.47
N VAL A 392 -19.06 -1.13 1.09
CA VAL A 392 -20.12 -2.10 0.77
C VAL A 392 -20.82 -2.62 2.02
N ASN A 393 -20.09 -2.98 3.06
CA ASN A 393 -20.61 -3.78 4.17
C ASN A 393 -20.73 -3.02 5.49
N TYR A 394 -19.90 -2.01 5.74
CA TYR A 394 -19.70 -1.53 7.11
C TYR A 394 -20.02 -0.05 7.33
N LEU A 395 -19.88 0.80 6.31
CA LEU A 395 -20.08 2.25 6.43
C LEU A 395 -20.78 2.84 5.20
N ASP A 396 -21.89 3.54 5.42
CA ASP A 396 -22.39 4.48 4.42
C ASP A 396 -21.60 5.79 4.54
N ILE A 397 -20.60 5.92 3.68
CA ILE A 397 -19.67 7.04 3.72
C ILE A 397 -20.36 8.39 3.48
N THR A 398 -21.52 8.43 2.81
CA THR A 398 -22.19 9.69 2.49
C THR A 398 -22.92 10.29 3.69
N SER A 399 -23.41 9.44 4.60
CA SER A 399 -24.15 9.85 5.78
C SER A 399 -23.33 9.73 7.08
N GLY A 400 -22.21 9.01 7.05
CA GLY A 400 -21.42 8.68 8.23
C GLY A 400 -22.06 7.64 9.14
N LYS A 401 -23.18 7.04 8.72
CA LYS A 401 -23.85 6.00 9.47
C LYS A 401 -23.24 4.64 9.14
N GLY A 402 -22.91 3.89 10.18
CA GLY A 402 -22.50 2.50 9.99
C GLY A 402 -23.65 1.65 9.43
N LYS A 403 -23.28 0.59 8.71
CA LYS A 403 -24.18 -0.37 8.08
C LYS A 403 -24.16 -1.67 8.87
N ASN A 404 -25.20 -2.49 8.71
CA ASN A 404 -25.21 -3.86 9.23
C ASN A 404 -24.85 -3.98 10.73
N GLY A 405 -25.37 -3.06 11.56
CA GLY A 405 -25.14 -3.07 13.00
C GLY A 405 -23.83 -2.43 13.46
N PHE A 406 -22.96 -2.02 12.52
CA PHE A 406 -21.77 -1.23 12.84
C PHE A 406 -22.13 0.22 13.13
N GLN A 407 -21.31 0.86 13.95
CA GLN A 407 -21.31 2.29 14.20
C GLN A 407 -19.90 2.84 14.02
N LEU A 408 -19.80 4.03 13.46
CA LEU A 408 -18.54 4.76 13.33
C LEU A 408 -18.27 5.55 14.61
N TYR A 409 -17.07 5.40 15.15
CA TYR A 409 -16.57 6.12 16.31
C TYR A 409 -15.34 6.92 15.93
N THR A 410 -15.13 8.03 16.64
CA THR A 410 -13.91 8.84 16.55
C THR A 410 -13.25 8.92 17.92
N ASP A 411 -12.02 8.44 17.99
CA ASP A 411 -11.12 8.70 19.10
C ASP A 411 -10.42 10.05 18.85
N THR A 412 -10.96 11.12 19.42
CA THR A 412 -10.39 12.47 19.27
C THR A 412 -9.05 12.64 19.98
N ARG A 413 -8.65 11.72 20.87
CA ARG A 413 -7.35 11.76 21.54
C ARG A 413 -6.24 11.25 20.63
N CYS A 414 -6.53 10.28 19.77
CA CYS A 414 -5.63 9.77 18.74
C CYS A 414 -5.85 10.42 17.37
N ASP A 415 -6.95 11.16 17.21
CA ASP A 415 -7.42 11.68 15.93
C ASP A 415 -7.63 10.58 14.88
N ALA A 416 -8.20 9.46 15.32
CA ALA A 416 -8.42 8.26 14.53
C ALA A 416 -9.89 7.80 14.59
N ASP A 417 -10.30 7.03 13.59
CA ASP A 417 -11.66 6.50 13.49
C ASP A 417 -11.64 4.97 13.53
N PHE A 418 -12.75 4.37 13.99
CA PHE A 418 -12.95 2.93 13.95
C PHE A 418 -14.44 2.58 13.81
N LEU A 419 -14.73 1.41 13.26
CA LEU A 419 -16.07 0.84 13.22
C LEU A 419 -16.19 -0.26 14.28
N TYR A 420 -17.34 -0.32 14.94
CA TYR A 420 -17.61 -1.37 15.93
C TYR A 420 -19.06 -1.84 15.84
N ASN A 421 -19.26 -3.16 15.90
CA ASN A 421 -20.57 -3.79 15.95
C ASN A 421 -20.79 -4.39 17.35
N HIS A 422 -21.82 -3.88 18.05
CA HIS A 422 -22.13 -4.29 19.42
C HIS A 422 -22.61 -5.72 19.56
N GLN A 423 -23.19 -6.30 18.50
CA GLN A 423 -23.72 -7.65 18.51
C GLN A 423 -22.63 -8.66 18.17
N SER A 424 -21.95 -8.50 17.03
CA SER A 424 -20.89 -9.42 16.60
C SER A 424 -19.57 -9.23 17.33
N LYS A 425 -19.41 -8.11 18.06
CA LYS A 425 -18.17 -7.73 18.75
C LYS A 425 -16.96 -7.60 17.82
N VAL A 426 -17.21 -7.31 16.54
CA VAL A 426 -16.16 -7.01 15.57
C VAL A 426 -15.75 -5.55 15.72
N PHE A 427 -14.44 -5.33 15.90
CA PHE A 427 -13.80 -4.02 15.87
C PHE A 427 -12.96 -3.91 14.59
N ILE A 428 -13.05 -2.77 13.92
CA ILE A 428 -12.36 -2.46 12.66
C ILE A 428 -11.68 -1.10 12.82
N SER A 429 -10.36 -1.08 12.97
CA SER A 429 -9.59 0.16 12.87
C SER A 429 -9.24 0.43 11.41
N LEU A 430 -9.45 1.66 10.95
CA LEU A 430 -9.30 2.05 9.55
C LEU A 430 -8.92 3.52 9.41
N ASP A 431 -8.46 3.88 8.23
CA ASP A 431 -8.47 5.27 7.77
C ASP A 431 -9.83 5.62 7.13
N THR A 432 -10.27 6.86 7.33
CA THR A 432 -11.44 7.47 6.70
C THR A 432 -11.00 8.70 5.89
N PRO A 433 -11.83 9.29 5.01
CA PRO A 433 -11.51 10.56 4.38
C PRO A 433 -11.08 11.64 5.37
N ARG A 434 -11.66 11.66 6.58
CA ARG A 434 -11.28 12.60 7.65
C ARG A 434 -9.85 12.39 8.13
N THR A 435 -9.46 11.16 8.47
CA THR A 435 -8.11 10.87 8.98
C THR A 435 -7.04 11.01 7.90
N VAL A 436 -7.33 10.61 6.66
CA VAL A 436 -6.40 10.79 5.54
C VAL A 436 -6.17 12.28 5.22
N ARG A 437 -7.22 13.10 5.27
CA ARG A 437 -7.07 14.55 5.16
C ARG A 437 -6.17 15.10 6.28
N ALA A 438 -6.37 14.67 7.52
CA ALA A 438 -5.53 15.09 8.65
C ALA A 438 -4.05 14.72 8.47
N LYS A 439 -3.75 13.56 7.87
CA LYS A 439 -2.38 13.18 7.47
C LYS A 439 -1.81 14.11 6.41
N GLY A 440 -2.61 14.49 5.41
CA GLY A 440 -2.20 15.50 4.42
C GLY A 440 -1.95 16.87 5.03
N ASP A 441 -2.80 17.30 5.96
CA ASP A 441 -2.61 18.56 6.69
C ASP A 441 -1.30 18.53 7.49
N TYR A 442 -0.97 17.41 8.13
CA TYR A 442 0.30 17.22 8.83
C TYR A 442 1.52 17.24 7.90
N VAL A 443 1.44 16.60 6.73
CA VAL A 443 2.49 16.68 5.69
C VAL A 443 2.73 18.13 5.30
N ARG A 444 1.67 18.92 5.10
CA ARG A 444 1.77 20.34 4.76
C ARG A 444 2.39 21.15 5.90
N GLU A 445 1.92 20.96 7.14
CA GLU A 445 2.42 21.64 8.34
C GLU A 445 3.93 21.40 8.55
N LYS A 446 4.36 20.15 8.48
CA LYS A 446 5.76 19.76 8.67
C LYS A 446 6.61 19.88 7.40
N LYS A 447 6.02 20.32 6.29
CA LYS A 447 6.67 20.43 4.97
C LYS A 447 7.34 19.11 4.56
N LEU A 448 6.64 17.99 4.76
CA LEU A 448 7.14 16.68 4.36
C LEU A 448 7.13 16.53 2.82
N GLY A 449 7.69 15.43 2.33
CA GLY A 449 7.80 15.11 0.91
C GLY A 449 6.47 14.67 0.28
N GLY A 450 5.63 13.96 1.04
CA GLY A 450 4.39 13.45 0.47
C GLY A 450 3.62 12.43 1.31
N LEU A 451 2.61 11.87 0.66
CA LEU A 451 1.79 10.77 1.13
C LEU A 451 1.95 9.57 0.20
N PHE A 452 1.81 8.36 0.74
CA PHE A 452 1.69 7.16 -0.08
C PHE A 452 0.69 6.16 0.50
N ASN A 453 0.30 5.17 -0.32
CA ASN A 453 -0.51 4.04 0.13
C ASN A 453 -0.03 2.70 -0.44
N LEU A 454 -0.38 1.66 0.29
CA LEU A 454 -0.18 0.25 -0.04
C LEU A 454 -1.56 -0.44 0.18
N SER A 455 -2.48 -0.49 -0.80
CA SER A 455 -2.35 -0.27 -2.25
C SER A 455 -3.55 0.47 -2.86
N ILE A 456 -3.38 0.92 -4.12
CA ILE A 456 -4.39 1.65 -4.90
C ILE A 456 -5.70 0.87 -5.02
N SER A 457 -5.60 -0.44 -5.24
CA SER A 457 -6.74 -1.30 -5.56
C SER A 457 -7.76 -1.40 -4.44
N TYR A 458 -7.32 -1.25 -3.19
CA TYR A 458 -8.20 -1.26 -2.03
C TYR A 458 -9.02 0.02 -1.86
N ASP A 459 -8.63 1.13 -2.49
CA ASP A 459 -9.44 2.35 -2.67
C ASP A 459 -9.78 2.56 -4.15
N ALA A 460 -10.47 1.60 -4.77
CA ALA A 460 -10.88 1.70 -6.17
C ALA A 460 -11.84 2.88 -6.42
N SER A 461 -12.49 3.38 -5.36
CA SER A 461 -13.33 4.58 -5.40
C SER A 461 -12.52 5.88 -5.55
N GLY A 462 -11.32 5.95 -4.98
CA GLY A 462 -10.49 7.15 -4.95
C GLY A 462 -10.84 8.17 -3.87
N LEU A 463 -11.71 7.84 -2.92
CA LEU A 463 -12.13 8.79 -1.88
C LEU A 463 -11.00 9.10 -0.89
N LEU A 464 -10.19 8.11 -0.53
CA LEU A 464 -9.04 8.34 0.35
C LEU A 464 -7.96 9.13 -0.40
N LEU A 465 -7.76 8.86 -1.69
CA LEU A 465 -6.89 9.69 -2.52
C LEU A 465 -7.37 11.15 -2.59
N ASN A 466 -8.66 11.40 -2.83
CA ASN A 466 -9.20 12.75 -2.82
C ASN A 466 -8.93 13.45 -1.48
N ALA A 467 -9.13 12.76 -0.37
CA ALA A 467 -8.81 13.28 0.96
C ALA A 467 -7.33 13.60 1.15
N ALA A 468 -6.44 12.75 0.64
CA ALA A 468 -5.00 13.00 0.63
C ALA A 468 -4.67 14.29 -0.15
N CYS A 469 -5.22 14.45 -1.36
CA CYS A 469 -5.02 15.64 -2.19
C CYS A 469 -5.51 16.93 -1.50
N GLU A 470 -6.71 16.93 -0.93
CA GLU A 470 -7.24 18.10 -0.20
C GLU A 470 -6.46 18.40 1.07
N GLY A 471 -6.04 17.38 1.82
CA GLY A 471 -5.18 17.54 2.99
C GLY A 471 -3.82 18.16 2.64
N LEU A 472 -3.24 17.78 1.50
CA LEU A 472 -2.02 18.39 0.98
C LEU A 472 -2.23 19.84 0.51
N GLY A 473 -3.48 20.31 0.42
CA GLY A 473 -3.83 21.66 -0.02
C GLY A 473 -3.88 21.83 -1.54
N LEU A 474 -3.99 20.72 -2.29
CA LEU A 474 -4.18 20.80 -3.74
C LEU A 474 -5.57 21.34 -4.06
N LYS A 475 -5.68 22.13 -5.14
CA LYS A 475 -6.92 22.83 -5.49
C LYS A 475 -7.72 21.99 -6.48
N VAL A 476 -8.98 21.68 -6.15
CA VAL A 476 -9.88 20.96 -7.05
C VAL A 476 -10.05 21.73 -8.37
N GLU A 477 -9.78 21.07 -9.51
CA GLU A 477 -10.05 21.61 -10.85
C GLU A 477 -11.41 21.13 -11.38
N LYS A 478 -11.63 19.82 -11.31
CA LYS A 478 -12.90 19.17 -11.65
C LYS A 478 -13.36 18.31 -10.48
N GLN A 479 -14.54 18.63 -9.98
CA GLN A 479 -15.17 17.94 -8.88
C GLN A 479 -16.12 16.86 -9.39
N THR A 480 -15.77 15.60 -9.14
CA THR A 480 -16.63 14.43 -9.29
C THR A 480 -17.48 14.25 -8.03
N ILE A 481 -16.90 14.46 -6.84
CA ILE A 481 -17.57 14.39 -5.54
C ILE A 481 -17.13 15.55 -4.63
N ASP A 482 -18.08 16.08 -3.87
CA ASP A 482 -17.84 17.08 -2.82
C ASP A 482 -17.34 16.40 -1.55
N MET A 483 -16.02 16.39 -1.33
CA MET A 483 -15.41 15.73 -0.18
C MET A 483 -15.68 16.45 1.14
N SER A 484 -16.06 17.73 1.12
CA SER A 484 -16.29 18.50 2.35
C SER A 484 -17.35 17.86 3.26
N LYS A 485 -18.29 17.11 2.65
CA LYS A 485 -19.35 16.36 3.31
C LYS A 485 -18.91 15.01 3.88
N LEU A 486 -17.72 14.54 3.54
CA LEU A 486 -17.17 13.25 3.96
C LEU A 486 -16.17 13.38 5.12
N TYR A 487 -15.88 14.61 5.57
CA TYR A 487 -14.96 14.90 6.68
C TYR A 487 -15.70 15.07 8.01
N TYR A 488 -16.60 14.15 8.33
CA TYR A 488 -17.32 14.13 9.61
C TYR A 488 -16.60 13.26 10.63
N LYS A 489 -16.91 13.49 11.92
CA LYS A 489 -16.53 12.60 13.02
C LYS A 489 -17.65 11.59 13.27
N GLY A 490 -17.28 10.40 13.72
CA GLY A 490 -18.19 9.43 14.31
C GLY A 490 -18.59 9.80 15.74
N LEU A 491 -19.18 8.83 16.44
CA LEU A 491 -19.56 8.95 17.84
C LEU A 491 -18.31 9.04 18.74
N THR A 492 -18.36 9.92 19.76
CA THR A 492 -17.27 10.07 20.76
C THR A 492 -17.70 9.71 22.17
N GLN A 493 -19.00 9.51 22.41
CA GLN A 493 -19.58 9.28 23.72
C GLN A 493 -19.66 7.78 24.06
N SER A 494 -19.74 7.51 25.36
CA SER A 494 -19.80 6.18 25.96
C SER A 494 -20.91 5.32 25.36
N ILE A 495 -20.63 4.02 25.28
CA ILE A 495 -21.56 3.00 24.82
C ILE A 495 -22.61 2.80 25.91
N THR A 496 -23.73 3.52 25.83
CA THR A 496 -24.91 3.12 26.61
C THR A 496 -25.54 1.94 25.90
N THR A 497 -25.44 0.76 26.51
CA THR A 497 -26.27 -0.39 26.14
C THR A 497 -27.72 0.08 26.08
N PRO A 498 -28.47 -0.17 25.00
CA PRO A 498 -29.92 -0.01 25.06
C PRO A 498 -30.41 -0.87 26.23
N GLN A 499 -31.08 -0.26 27.20
CA GLN A 499 -31.79 -1.03 28.22
C GLN A 499 -32.73 -1.99 27.48
N GLN A 500 -32.66 -3.26 27.87
CA GLN A 500 -33.40 -4.39 27.30
C GLN A 500 -34.90 -4.13 27.21
#